data_AF-A0AAE1YYG4-F1
#
_entry.id   AF-A0AAE1YYG4-F1
#
_cell.length_a   1.000
_cell.length_b   1.000
_cell.length_c   1.000
_cell.angle_alpha   90.00
_cell.angle_beta   90.00
_cell.angle_gamma   90.00
#
_symmetry.space_group_name_H-M   'P 1'
#
loop_
_entity.id
_entity.type
_entity.pdbx_description
1 polymer ?
#
loop_
_entity_poly.entity_id
_entity_poly.type
_entity_poly.pdbx_seq_one_letter_code
_entity_poly.pdbx_strand_id
1 'polypeptide(L)'
;MGLQNQPTGTSLIQSVPGSPARRTSYTPLRPTSVRLVRKELHFRSREKLPHNHPSARFFRRSGNGDSVFYLLYGSGESAQGIVSVETFSFPSHGKSYERIDGVGFGCANKQLGRFRRSVTDIMGMHRSPLSLIGEMGSKSARRFSYCLPPVDSRINTTILSVNLSDISVGGRRLNLPNGTFPSGCMLDIGCSGSYLETCAHNEVVRVLMQHFSRYNLSRIAVGGPSSQLGQLCYRVRRGFSSFPNMTLHFQGANFEVRSDQFCLTMFTKDRMTIVGAFQQQNVRFVNDICNQKVLFGLELVVD
;
A
#
# COMPACT_ATOMS: atom_id res chain seq x y z
N MET A 1 -4.38 -3.45 27.27
CA MET A 1 -5.51 -4.38 27.12
C MET A 1 -6.67 -3.58 26.54
N GLY A 2 -7.22 -4.00 25.39
CA GLY A 2 -8.37 -3.38 24.74
C GLY A 2 -8.07 -2.38 23.61
N LEU A 3 -7.73 -2.87 22.40
CA LEU A 3 -8.05 -2.15 21.17
C LEU A 3 -9.56 -2.34 20.94
N GLN A 4 -10.34 -1.26 21.01
CA GLN A 4 -11.74 -1.31 20.59
C GLN A 4 -11.79 -1.60 19.10
N ASN A 5 -12.48 -2.70 18.76
CA ASN A 5 -12.82 -3.13 17.42
C ASN A 5 -13.47 -1.99 16.63
N GLN A 6 -12.78 -1.51 15.59
CA GLN A 6 -13.41 -0.78 14.48
C GLN A 6 -13.84 -1.81 13.43
N PRO A 7 -15.01 -1.64 12.79
CA PRO A 7 -15.58 -2.64 11.90
C PRO A 7 -14.67 -2.86 10.69
N THR A 8 -14.30 -4.12 10.45
CA THR A 8 -13.60 -4.59 9.26
C THR A 8 -14.55 -4.55 8.07
N GLY A 9 -14.79 -3.36 7.52
CA GLY A 9 -15.50 -3.19 6.27
C GLY A 9 -14.67 -3.75 5.12
N THR A 10 -15.17 -4.80 4.48
CA THR A 10 -14.49 -5.45 3.37
C THR A 10 -14.64 -4.62 2.10
N SER A 11 -13.51 -4.23 1.52
CA SER A 11 -13.48 -3.35 0.35
C SER A 11 -13.66 -4.16 -0.93
N LEU A 12 -14.59 -3.73 -1.78
CA LEU A 12 -14.79 -4.29 -3.12
C LEU A 12 -13.78 -3.68 -4.11
N ILE A 13 -13.19 -4.51 -4.95
CA ILE A 13 -12.30 -4.07 -6.02
C ILE A 13 -13.05 -4.17 -7.35
N GLN A 14 -12.87 -3.17 -8.21
CA GLN A 14 -13.33 -3.23 -9.60
C GLN A 14 -12.20 -2.86 -10.55
N SER A 15 -11.92 -3.74 -11.52
CA SER A 15 -11.04 -3.46 -12.64
C SER A 15 -11.75 -2.57 -13.65
N VAL A 16 -11.10 -1.50 -14.11
CA VAL A 16 -11.64 -0.66 -15.19
C VAL A 16 -11.23 -1.28 -16.54
N PRO A 17 -12.16 -1.75 -17.40
CA PRO A 17 -11.81 -2.28 -18.71
C PRO A 17 -11.22 -1.19 -19.60
N GLY A 18 -10.19 -1.52 -20.38
CA GLY A 18 -9.75 -0.69 -21.51
C GLY A 18 -10.87 -0.61 -22.53
N SER A 19 -11.67 0.47 -22.49
CA SER A 19 -12.76 0.68 -23.43
C SER A 19 -12.21 1.28 -24.73
N PRO A 20 -12.63 0.79 -25.92
CA PRO A 20 -12.39 1.49 -27.17
C PRO A 20 -13.13 2.83 -27.12
N ALA A 21 -12.45 3.91 -27.52
CA ALA A 21 -12.93 5.27 -27.42
C ALA A 21 -14.27 5.48 -28.15
N ARG A 22 -15.38 5.46 -27.40
CA ARG A 22 -16.65 6.05 -27.83
C ARG A 22 -16.75 7.43 -27.17
N ARG A 23 -16.77 8.48 -28.00
CA ARG A 23 -17.01 9.87 -27.60
C ARG A 23 -18.35 9.97 -26.87
N THR A 24 -18.30 9.83 -25.56
CA THR A 24 -19.27 10.46 -24.66
C THR A 24 -18.49 11.56 -23.97
N SER A 25 -19.01 12.78 -24.06
CA SER A 25 -18.43 13.99 -23.48
C SER A 25 -18.54 13.94 -21.95
N TYR A 26 -17.69 13.12 -21.33
CA TYR A 26 -17.27 13.30 -19.95
C TYR A 26 -16.09 14.25 -19.97
N THR A 27 -16.23 15.43 -19.37
CA THR A 27 -15.10 16.32 -19.10
C THR A 27 -14.12 15.54 -18.21
N PRO A 28 -12.92 15.16 -18.68
CA PRO A 28 -11.99 14.40 -17.86
C PRO A 28 -11.47 15.33 -16.77
N LEU A 29 -11.75 15.01 -15.50
CA LEU A 29 -10.94 15.54 -14.42
C LEU A 29 -9.53 15.01 -14.64
N ARG A 30 -8.63 15.88 -15.11
CA ARG A 30 -7.22 15.55 -15.35
C ARG A 30 -6.62 15.00 -14.04
N PRO A 31 -5.94 13.85 -14.06
CA PRO A 31 -5.25 13.33 -12.89
C PRO A 31 -4.22 14.34 -12.41
N THR A 32 -4.44 14.96 -11.25
CA THR A 32 -3.43 15.77 -10.59
C THR A 32 -2.41 14.83 -9.96
N SER A 33 -1.29 14.61 -10.62
CA SER A 33 -0.13 13.94 -10.04
C SER A 33 0.52 14.88 -9.03
N VAL A 34 0.24 14.66 -7.73
CA VAL A 34 0.95 15.36 -6.66
C VAL A 34 2.35 14.76 -6.56
N ARG A 35 3.33 15.48 -7.11
CA ARG A 35 4.74 15.17 -6.90
C ARG A 35 5.05 15.52 -5.44
N LEU A 36 5.25 14.50 -4.59
CA LEU A 36 5.84 14.68 -3.26
C LEU A 36 7.30 15.12 -3.45
N VAL A 37 7.47 16.42 -3.70
CA VAL A 37 8.79 17.05 -3.65
C VAL A 37 9.22 17.03 -2.19
N ARG A 38 10.43 16.54 -1.95
CA ARG A 38 11.14 16.57 -0.67
C ARG A 38 11.36 18.02 -0.24
N LYS A 39 10.29 18.71 0.17
CA LYS A 39 10.36 19.90 0.99
C LYS A 39 10.28 19.41 2.42
N GLU A 40 11.34 19.63 3.16
CA GLU A 40 11.34 19.54 4.61
C GLU A 40 10.09 20.28 5.11
N LEU A 41 9.16 19.53 5.71
CA LEU A 41 8.00 20.11 6.38
C LEU A 41 8.54 20.90 7.58
N HIS A 42 8.86 22.17 7.35
CA HIS A 42 9.16 23.11 8.42
C HIS A 42 7.84 23.46 9.09
N PHE A 43 7.50 22.68 10.12
CA PHE A 43 6.37 22.97 11.02
C PHE A 43 6.58 24.34 11.66
N ARG A 44 5.66 25.27 11.42
CA ARG A 44 5.77 26.66 11.89
C ARG A 44 5.11 26.84 13.26
N SER A 45 4.21 25.95 13.67
CA SER A 45 3.55 26.00 14.98
C SER A 45 3.53 24.64 15.67
N ARG A 46 4.12 24.56 16.88
CA ARG A 46 4.03 23.40 17.78
C ARG A 46 2.72 23.41 18.57
N GLU A 47 1.60 23.70 17.92
CA GLU A 47 0.32 23.81 18.60
C GLU A 47 -0.22 22.41 18.91
N LYS A 48 -0.56 22.16 20.17
CA LYS A 48 -1.16 20.89 20.59
C LYS A 48 -2.57 20.79 20.05
N LEU A 49 -3.06 19.57 19.79
CA LEU A 49 -4.42 19.37 19.29
C LEU A 49 -5.47 19.92 20.29
N PRO A 50 -6.29 20.90 19.88
CA PRO A 50 -7.31 21.49 20.75
C PRO A 50 -8.35 20.47 21.25
N HIS A 51 -8.94 20.72 22.42
CA HIS A 51 -9.96 19.82 22.99
C HIS A 51 -11.24 19.72 22.17
N ASN A 52 -11.63 20.81 21.54
CA ASN A 52 -12.79 20.90 20.67
C ASN A 52 -12.50 20.45 19.22
N HIS A 53 -11.26 20.03 18.91
CA HIS A 53 -10.93 19.58 17.56
C HIS A 53 -11.72 18.31 17.19
N PRO A 54 -12.32 18.21 16.00
CA PRO A 54 -13.10 17.04 15.59
C PRO A 54 -12.37 15.70 15.70
N SER A 55 -11.04 15.73 15.53
CA SER A 55 -10.16 14.57 15.61
C SER A 55 -9.75 14.19 17.02
N ALA A 56 -9.92 15.07 18.02
CA ALA A 56 -9.51 14.83 19.40
C ALA A 56 -10.20 13.61 20.02
N ARG A 57 -11.43 13.32 19.59
CA ARG A 57 -12.21 12.14 20.05
C ARG A 57 -11.58 10.78 19.72
N PHE A 58 -10.66 10.74 18.77
CA PHE A 58 -9.99 9.49 18.37
C PHE A 58 -8.71 9.21 19.18
N PHE A 59 -8.29 10.15 20.04
CA PHE A 59 -7.05 10.04 20.80
C PHE A 59 -7.32 9.89 22.29
N ARG A 60 -6.47 9.10 22.95
CA ARG A 60 -6.47 9.02 24.41
C ARG A 60 -5.87 10.30 24.98
N ARG A 61 -6.31 10.70 26.17
CA ARG A 61 -5.71 11.80 26.93
C ARG A 61 -4.65 11.32 27.91
N SER A 62 -3.55 12.05 28.04
CA SER A 62 -2.60 11.90 29.16
C SER A 62 -3.11 12.60 30.42
N GLY A 63 -2.46 12.36 31.56
CA GLY A 63 -2.86 12.95 32.85
C GLY A 63 -2.81 14.47 32.91
N ASN A 64 -2.04 15.11 32.01
CA ASN A 64 -2.00 16.56 31.84
C ASN A 64 -3.04 17.09 30.82
N GLY A 65 -3.94 16.24 30.34
CA GLY A 65 -5.00 16.62 29.40
C GLY A 65 -4.59 16.61 27.93
N ASP A 66 -3.35 16.34 27.54
CA ASP A 66 -2.93 16.33 26.13
C ASP A 66 -3.43 15.10 25.36
N SER A 67 -3.70 15.25 24.07
CA SER A 67 -4.01 14.11 23.19
C SER A 67 -2.72 13.35 22.87
N VAL A 68 -2.73 12.03 23.06
CA VAL A 68 -1.57 11.15 22.83
C VAL A 68 -1.88 10.07 21.82
N PHE A 69 -0.85 9.66 21.07
CA PHE A 69 -0.94 8.56 20.12
C PHE A 69 0.09 7.48 20.43
N TYR A 70 -0.24 6.26 20.03
CA TYR A 70 0.65 5.10 20.01
C TYR A 70 0.39 4.35 18.71
N LEU A 71 1.45 4.08 17.96
CA LEU A 71 1.42 3.33 16.71
C LEU A 71 2.41 2.18 16.81
N LEU A 72 1.94 0.99 16.44
CA LEU A 72 2.76 -0.20 16.26
C LEU A 72 2.78 -0.53 14.76
N TYR A 73 3.97 -0.60 14.18
CA TYR A 73 4.17 -0.95 12.78
C TYR A 73 4.19 -2.47 12.62
N GLY A 74 3.73 -2.99 11.48
CA GLY A 74 3.68 -4.45 11.22
C GLY A 74 5.06 -5.13 11.20
N SER A 75 6.13 -4.35 11.08
CA SER A 75 7.53 -4.78 11.19
C SER A 75 8.05 -4.87 12.63
N GLY A 76 7.28 -4.39 13.61
CA GLY A 76 7.59 -4.47 15.04
C GLY A 76 8.08 -3.16 15.67
N GLU A 77 8.40 -2.14 14.89
CA GLU A 77 8.70 -0.79 15.40
C GLU A 77 7.46 -0.19 16.08
N SER A 78 7.67 0.76 16.99
CA SER A 78 6.58 1.58 17.52
C SER A 78 6.97 3.05 17.66
N ALA A 79 5.98 3.92 17.53
CA ALA A 79 6.09 5.34 17.75
C ALA A 79 4.98 5.82 18.67
N GLN A 80 5.34 6.65 19.66
CA GLN A 80 4.38 7.27 20.55
C GLN A 80 4.76 8.71 20.82
N GLY A 81 3.76 9.51 21.18
CA GLY A 81 3.94 10.91 21.50
C GLY A 81 2.63 11.66 21.66
N ILE A 82 2.70 12.98 21.45
CA ILE A 82 1.56 13.88 21.54
C ILE A 82 0.98 14.17 20.16
N VAL A 83 -0.28 14.52 20.09
CA VAL A 83 -0.93 14.96 18.86
C VAL A 83 -0.91 16.47 18.79
N SER A 84 -0.45 16.99 17.66
CA SER A 84 -0.36 18.41 17.34
C SER A 84 -1.24 18.73 16.14
N VAL A 85 -1.45 20.01 15.87
CA VAL A 85 -2.22 20.50 14.73
C VAL A 85 -1.34 21.43 13.89
N GLU A 86 -1.42 21.31 12.56
CA GLU A 86 -0.66 22.16 11.64
C GLU A 86 -1.43 22.39 10.33
N THR A 87 -1.00 23.41 9.60
CA THR A 87 -1.39 23.66 8.22
C THR A 87 -0.44 22.99 7.23
N PHE A 88 -0.94 22.01 6.47
CA PHE A 88 -0.17 21.41 5.36
C PHE A 88 -0.41 22.16 4.06
N SER A 89 0.66 22.35 3.27
CA SER A 89 0.60 23.01 1.96
C SER A 89 1.09 22.08 0.88
N PHE A 90 0.27 21.86 -0.15
CA PHE A 90 0.57 20.97 -1.27
C PHE A 90 0.67 21.75 -2.58
N PRO A 91 1.63 21.44 -3.46
CA PRO A 91 1.62 21.98 -4.81
C PRO A 91 0.33 21.59 -5.54
N SER A 92 -0.28 22.57 -6.22
CA SER A 92 -1.46 22.38 -7.06
C SER A 92 -1.15 22.76 -8.52
N HIS A 93 -2.07 22.42 -9.42
CA HIS A 93 -1.89 22.64 -10.86
C HIS A 93 -1.73 24.14 -11.15
N GLY A 94 -0.71 24.51 -11.94
CA GLY A 94 -0.46 25.90 -12.30
C GLY A 94 0.45 26.70 -11.34
N LYS A 95 1.32 26.02 -10.58
CA LYS A 95 2.27 26.63 -9.62
C LYS A 95 1.64 27.29 -8.39
N SER A 96 0.36 27.03 -8.12
CA SER A 96 -0.31 27.42 -6.88
C SER A 96 -0.04 26.40 -5.76
N TYR A 97 -0.33 26.80 -4.51
CA TYR A 97 -0.27 25.93 -3.34
C TYR A 97 -1.67 25.86 -2.71
N GLU A 98 -2.13 24.64 -2.44
CA GLU A 98 -3.36 24.37 -1.69
C GLU A 98 -3.04 24.14 -0.23
N ARG A 99 -3.80 24.79 0.66
CA ARG A 99 -3.60 24.70 2.11
C ARG A 99 -4.71 23.91 2.79
N ILE A 100 -4.29 23.15 3.78
CA ILE A 100 -5.13 22.28 4.59
C ILE A 100 -4.82 22.61 6.03
N ASP A 101 -5.63 23.49 6.59
CA ASP A 101 -5.50 23.96 7.96
C ASP A 101 -6.08 22.92 8.92
N GLY A 102 -5.62 22.92 10.17
CA GLY A 102 -6.22 22.10 11.21
C GLY A 102 -5.92 20.61 11.09
N VAL A 103 -4.87 20.19 10.39
CA VAL A 103 -4.58 18.75 10.24
C VAL A 103 -3.92 18.25 11.52
N GLY A 104 -4.57 17.30 12.19
CA GLY A 104 -4.01 16.59 13.33
C GLY A 104 -2.90 15.64 12.90
N PHE A 105 -1.74 15.71 13.54
CA PHE A 105 -0.61 14.82 13.27
C PHE A 105 0.15 14.45 14.55
N GLY A 106 0.83 13.31 14.52
CA GLY A 106 1.56 12.78 15.68
C GLY A 106 2.99 13.29 15.76
N CYS A 107 3.32 14.02 16.82
CA CYS A 107 4.68 14.39 17.18
C CYS A 107 5.32 13.28 18.03
N ALA A 108 6.02 12.35 17.40
CA ALA A 108 6.66 11.23 18.09
C ALA A 108 7.84 11.73 18.95
N ASN A 109 7.85 11.39 20.23
CA ASN A 109 8.96 11.67 21.14
C ASN A 109 9.60 10.41 21.73
N LYS A 110 8.98 9.25 21.53
CA LYS A 110 9.54 7.95 21.84
C LYS A 110 9.32 7.00 20.68
N GLN A 111 10.41 6.49 20.16
CA GLN A 111 10.48 5.56 19.04
C GLN A 111 11.24 4.32 19.50
N LEU A 112 10.71 3.13 19.20
CA LEU A 112 11.35 1.85 19.48
C LEU A 112 11.46 1.03 18.19
N GLY A 113 12.59 0.35 18.01
CA GLY A 113 12.89 -0.44 16.80
C GLY A 113 13.74 0.33 15.77
N ARG A 114 13.87 -0.20 14.55
CA ARG A 114 14.83 0.30 13.54
C ARG A 114 14.12 1.10 12.46
N PHE A 115 13.93 2.39 12.72
CA PHE A 115 13.49 3.33 11.69
C PHE A 115 14.60 3.61 10.67
N ARG A 116 14.24 3.72 9.38
CA ARG A 116 15.19 4.11 8.34
C ARG A 116 15.64 5.56 8.57
N ARG A 117 16.96 5.77 8.65
CA ARG A 117 17.57 7.10 8.88
C ARG A 117 17.26 8.15 7.81
N SER A 118 16.80 7.74 6.62
CA SER A 118 16.50 8.63 5.49
C SER A 118 15.06 9.15 5.47
N VAL A 119 14.22 8.70 6.41
CA VAL A 119 12.81 9.06 6.54
C VAL A 119 12.66 9.91 7.79
N THR A 120 12.24 11.16 7.63
CA THR A 120 11.96 12.07 8.75
C THR A 120 10.56 11.85 9.30
N ASP A 121 9.60 11.54 8.41
CA ASP A 121 8.17 11.51 8.73
C ASP A 121 7.43 10.43 7.93
N ILE A 122 6.25 10.05 8.41
CA ILE A 122 5.36 9.07 7.79
C ILE A 122 4.00 9.70 7.56
N MET A 123 3.55 9.72 6.30
CA MET A 123 2.25 10.25 5.92
C MET A 123 1.25 9.10 5.73
N GLY A 124 0.25 9.02 6.60
CA GLY A 124 -0.83 8.03 6.48
C GLY A 124 -1.84 8.42 5.39
N MET A 125 -2.02 7.54 4.40
CA MET A 125 -3.00 7.74 3.30
C MET A 125 -4.16 6.73 3.34
N HIS A 126 -4.42 6.10 4.47
CA HIS A 126 -5.47 5.08 4.59
C HIS A 126 -6.87 5.69 4.73
N ARG A 127 -7.88 4.84 4.95
CA ARG A 127 -9.29 5.24 5.05
C ARG A 127 -9.71 5.77 6.43
N SER A 128 -8.79 5.87 7.38
CA SER A 128 -9.13 6.41 8.70
C SER A 128 -9.53 7.89 8.58
N PRO A 129 -10.48 8.35 9.41
CA PRO A 129 -10.75 9.77 9.55
C PRO A 129 -9.51 10.59 9.97
N LEU A 130 -8.52 9.95 10.60
CA LEU A 130 -7.24 10.57 11.00
C LEU A 130 -6.16 10.56 9.91
N SER A 131 -6.41 9.96 8.74
CA SER A 131 -5.45 10.02 7.63
C SER A 131 -5.49 11.41 6.98
N LEU A 132 -4.43 11.78 6.25
CA LEU A 132 -4.42 13.06 5.53
C LEU A 132 -5.65 13.19 4.61
N ILE A 133 -6.00 12.11 3.90
CA ILE A 133 -7.16 12.12 3.00
C ILE A 133 -8.49 12.22 3.78
N GLY A 134 -8.57 11.61 4.96
CA GLY A 134 -9.73 11.71 5.86
C GLY A 134 -9.93 13.14 6.36
N GLU A 135 -8.87 13.78 6.84
CA GLU A 135 -8.84 15.17 7.34
C GLU A 135 -9.11 16.19 6.21
N MET A 136 -8.68 15.91 4.97
CA MET A 136 -9.01 16.75 3.80
C MET A 136 -10.51 16.79 3.47
N GLY A 137 -11.28 15.79 3.89
CA GLY A 137 -12.73 15.78 3.74
C GLY A 137 -13.22 16.03 2.32
N SER A 138 -14.10 17.03 2.17
CA SER A 138 -14.73 17.39 0.88
C SER A 138 -13.74 18.00 -0.12
N LYS A 139 -12.63 18.61 0.32
CA LYS A 139 -11.62 19.20 -0.58
C LYS A 139 -11.01 18.19 -1.54
N SER A 140 -10.91 16.92 -1.12
CA SER A 140 -10.41 15.81 -1.95
C SER A 140 -11.53 14.89 -2.46
N ALA A 141 -12.80 15.22 -2.20
CA ALA A 141 -13.93 14.29 -2.31
C ALA A 141 -13.67 12.92 -1.61
N ARG A 142 -12.80 12.92 -0.58
CA ARG A 142 -12.24 11.73 0.08
C ARG A 142 -11.71 10.68 -0.91
N ARG A 143 -11.05 11.15 -1.96
CA ARG A 143 -10.45 10.31 -3.00
C ARG A 143 -9.01 10.71 -3.20
N PHE A 144 -8.18 9.72 -3.49
CA PHE A 144 -6.84 9.97 -3.95
C PHE A 144 -6.41 8.88 -4.92
N SER A 145 -5.49 9.23 -5.80
CA SER A 145 -4.80 8.28 -6.64
C SER A 145 -3.31 8.50 -6.55
N TYR A 146 -2.55 7.42 -6.63
CA TYR A 146 -1.10 7.47 -6.69
C TYR A 146 -0.59 6.62 -7.85
N CYS A 147 0.58 7.02 -8.35
CA CYS A 147 1.39 6.26 -9.29
C CYS A 147 2.81 6.27 -8.74
N LEU A 148 3.41 5.10 -8.56
CA LEU A 148 4.72 4.96 -7.95
C LEU A 148 5.80 4.88 -9.04
N PRO A 149 6.86 5.70 -8.98
CA PRO A 149 8.06 5.46 -9.77
C PRO A 149 8.79 4.19 -9.28
N PRO A 150 9.78 3.67 -10.04
CA PRO A 150 10.56 2.49 -9.66
C PRO A 150 11.15 2.60 -8.24
N VAL A 151 11.01 1.52 -7.47
CA VAL A 151 11.02 1.56 -5.99
C VAL A 151 12.42 1.42 -5.41
N ASP A 152 12.84 2.44 -4.65
CA ASP A 152 13.87 2.29 -3.62
C ASP A 152 13.51 3.11 -2.35
N SER A 153 12.64 2.56 -1.48
CA SER A 153 12.49 2.86 -0.03
C SER A 153 11.29 2.12 0.62
N ARG A 154 11.24 1.99 1.97
CA ARG A 154 10.20 1.29 2.78
C ARG A 154 9.74 2.13 4.00
N ILE A 155 8.43 2.19 4.29
CA ILE A 155 7.76 2.86 5.43
C ILE A 155 6.38 2.24 5.74
N ASN A 156 6.11 1.62 6.90
CA ASN A 156 4.80 0.97 7.19
C ASN A 156 3.66 1.93 7.65
N THR A 157 2.39 1.64 7.27
CA THR A 157 1.16 2.41 7.59
C THR A 157 -0.06 1.53 7.98
N THR A 158 -1.20 2.13 8.37
CA THR A 158 -2.46 1.42 8.70
C THR A 158 -3.13 0.83 7.45
N ILE A 159 -3.70 -0.37 7.58
CA ILE A 159 -3.88 -1.33 6.49
C ILE A 159 -5.16 -1.09 5.65
N LEU A 160 -4.99 -0.87 4.35
CA LEU A 160 -6.06 -1.01 3.35
C LEU A 160 -6.16 -2.48 2.94
N SER A 161 -7.18 -3.20 3.41
CA SER A 161 -7.40 -4.60 3.02
C SER A 161 -8.57 -4.77 2.03
N VAL A 162 -8.37 -5.66 1.06
CA VAL A 162 -9.28 -6.04 -0.01
C VAL A 162 -9.43 -7.56 -0.04
N ASN A 163 -10.60 -8.06 -0.45
CA ASN A 163 -10.85 -9.50 -0.46
C ASN A 163 -10.12 -10.20 -1.61
N LEU A 164 -9.05 -10.94 -1.27
CA LEU A 164 -8.37 -11.85 -2.18
C LEU A 164 -9.01 -13.24 -2.07
N SER A 165 -9.41 -13.79 -3.21
CA SER A 165 -10.11 -15.09 -3.29
C SER A 165 -9.18 -16.23 -3.68
N ASP A 166 -8.23 -16.00 -4.59
CA ASP A 166 -7.31 -17.02 -5.09
C ASP A 166 -6.19 -16.37 -5.92
N ILE A 167 -5.26 -17.19 -6.39
CA ILE A 167 -4.17 -16.82 -7.28
C ILE A 167 -4.20 -17.72 -8.51
N SER A 168 -3.86 -17.18 -9.68
CA SER A 168 -3.53 -17.98 -10.86
C SER A 168 -2.07 -17.79 -11.25
N VAL A 169 -1.45 -18.85 -11.77
CA VAL A 169 -0.09 -18.82 -12.35
C VAL A 169 -0.14 -19.53 -13.70
N GLY A 170 0.35 -18.86 -14.75
CA GLY A 170 0.29 -19.37 -16.13
C GLY A 170 -1.15 -19.58 -16.61
N GLY A 171 -2.06 -18.69 -16.22
CA GLY A 171 -3.50 -18.79 -16.51
C GLY A 171 -4.26 -19.89 -15.75
N ARG A 172 -3.58 -20.70 -14.92
CA ARG A 172 -4.23 -21.78 -14.16
C ARG A 172 -4.45 -21.35 -12.71
N ARG A 173 -5.71 -21.43 -12.26
CA ARG A 173 -6.09 -21.15 -10.88
C ARG A 173 -5.49 -22.18 -9.92
N LEU A 174 -4.99 -21.72 -8.78
CA LEU A 174 -4.36 -22.58 -7.77
C LEU A 174 -5.40 -23.34 -6.95
N ASN A 175 -6.65 -22.87 -6.88
CA ASN A 175 -7.74 -23.48 -6.12
C ASN A 175 -7.36 -23.64 -4.63
N LEU A 176 -6.81 -22.56 -4.06
CA LEU A 176 -6.43 -22.53 -2.66
C LEU A 176 -7.65 -22.78 -1.76
N PRO A 177 -7.49 -23.45 -0.60
CA PRO A 177 -8.59 -23.69 0.32
C PRO A 177 -9.34 -22.41 0.71
N ASN A 178 -10.66 -22.52 0.87
CA ASN A 178 -11.44 -21.40 1.39
C ASN A 178 -10.91 -20.97 2.77
N GLY A 179 -10.73 -19.67 2.95
CA GLY A 179 -10.16 -19.12 4.18
C GLY A 179 -8.63 -19.02 4.20
N THR A 180 -7.92 -19.35 3.11
CA THR A 180 -6.47 -19.12 2.99
C THR A 180 -6.08 -17.65 3.22
N PHE A 181 -6.95 -16.69 2.89
CA PHE A 181 -6.71 -15.26 3.09
C PHE A 181 -7.63 -14.68 4.18
N PRO A 182 -7.45 -15.03 5.47
CA PRO A 182 -8.41 -14.68 6.53
C PRO A 182 -8.50 -13.17 6.77
N SER A 183 -7.41 -12.44 6.51
CA SER A 183 -7.33 -10.97 6.65
C SER A 183 -7.55 -10.24 5.32
N GLY A 184 -7.92 -10.96 4.25
CA GLY A 184 -7.86 -10.47 2.89
C GLY A 184 -6.42 -10.23 2.44
N CYS A 185 -6.23 -9.20 1.61
CA CYS A 185 -4.95 -8.77 1.07
C CYS A 185 -4.79 -7.27 1.26
N MET A 186 -3.66 -6.89 1.84
CA MET A 186 -3.33 -5.51 2.15
C MET A 186 -2.67 -4.86 0.94
N LEU A 187 -3.07 -3.64 0.58
CA LEU A 187 -2.36 -2.83 -0.40
C LEU A 187 -1.47 -1.86 0.37
N ASP A 188 -0.15 -2.06 0.34
CA ASP A 188 0.78 -1.28 1.17
C ASP A 188 2.00 -0.80 0.36
N ILE A 189 1.96 0.46 -0.06
CA ILE A 189 3.09 1.14 -0.72
C ILE A 189 4.30 1.32 0.21
N GLY A 190 4.07 1.14 1.51
CA GLY A 190 5.08 1.14 2.54
C GLY A 190 5.99 -0.08 2.54
N CYS A 191 5.53 -1.17 1.92
CA CYS A 191 6.23 -2.42 1.83
C CYS A 191 6.88 -2.54 0.44
N SER A 192 8.22 -2.59 0.32
CA SER A 192 8.84 -2.60 -1.02
C SER A 192 8.42 -3.80 -1.87
N GLY A 193 8.32 -4.99 -1.27
CA GLY A 193 7.91 -6.22 -1.96
C GLY A 193 6.63 -6.78 -1.37
N SER A 194 6.01 -7.74 -2.03
CA SER A 194 4.78 -8.36 -1.54
C SER A 194 5.05 -9.44 -0.50
N TYR A 195 4.07 -9.71 0.35
CA TYR A 195 4.03 -10.89 1.20
C TYR A 195 2.79 -11.70 0.85
N LEU A 196 2.91 -13.02 0.79
CA LEU A 196 1.79 -13.94 0.64
C LEU A 196 1.65 -14.73 1.93
N GLU A 197 0.41 -15.10 2.25
CA GLU A 197 0.14 -16.09 3.27
C GLU A 197 0.95 -17.36 2.97
N THR A 198 1.47 -18.03 4.01
CA THR A 198 2.40 -19.14 3.92
C THR A 198 1.95 -20.26 2.97
N CYS A 199 0.71 -20.75 3.08
CA CYS A 199 0.18 -21.80 2.20
C CYS A 199 0.09 -21.32 0.75
N ALA A 200 -0.44 -20.10 0.54
CA ALA A 200 -0.51 -19.50 -0.79
C ALA A 200 0.90 -19.32 -1.42
N HIS A 201 1.84 -18.82 -0.64
CA HIS A 201 3.24 -18.63 -1.05
C HIS A 201 3.88 -19.94 -1.49
N ASN A 202 3.73 -20.99 -0.68
CA ASN A 202 4.32 -22.31 -0.96
C ASN A 202 3.78 -22.89 -2.26
N GLU A 203 2.48 -22.76 -2.51
CA GLU A 203 1.86 -23.24 -3.75
C GLU A 203 2.30 -22.43 -4.98
N VAL A 204 2.39 -21.11 -4.86
CA VAL A 204 2.97 -20.23 -5.90
C VAL A 204 4.41 -20.65 -6.23
N VAL A 205 5.26 -20.81 -5.21
CA VAL A 205 6.65 -21.25 -5.40
C VAL A 205 6.71 -22.62 -6.04
N ARG A 206 5.89 -23.58 -5.60
CA ARG A 206 5.82 -24.93 -6.16
C ARG A 206 5.49 -24.92 -7.66
N VAL A 207 4.47 -24.16 -8.06
CA VAL A 207 4.05 -24.06 -9.48
C VAL A 207 5.10 -23.34 -10.32
N LEU A 208 5.69 -22.25 -9.83
CA LEU A 208 6.76 -21.55 -10.52
C LEU A 208 8.01 -22.44 -10.69
N MET A 209 8.38 -23.20 -9.65
CA MET A 209 9.49 -24.15 -9.73
C MET A 209 9.22 -25.25 -10.77
N GLN A 210 8.00 -25.78 -10.81
CA GLN A 210 7.58 -26.77 -11.81
C GLN A 210 7.58 -26.21 -13.24
N HIS A 211 7.27 -24.93 -13.41
CA HIS A 211 7.36 -24.25 -14.70
C HIS A 211 8.82 -24.10 -15.15
N PHE A 212 9.68 -23.55 -14.28
CA PHE A 212 11.07 -23.26 -14.65
C PHE A 212 11.97 -24.49 -14.77
N SER A 213 11.63 -25.61 -14.14
CA SER A 213 12.38 -26.87 -14.29
C SER A 213 12.45 -27.37 -15.74
N ARG A 214 11.44 -27.02 -16.55
CA ARG A 214 11.36 -27.38 -17.98
C ARG A 214 12.37 -26.65 -18.86
N TYR A 215 12.98 -25.57 -18.36
CA TYR A 215 13.87 -24.70 -19.12
C TYR A 215 15.34 -24.81 -18.68
N ASN A 216 15.66 -25.74 -17.78
CA ASN A 216 17.03 -25.98 -17.28
C ASN A 216 17.72 -24.70 -16.77
N LEU A 217 16.96 -23.85 -16.06
CA LEU A 217 17.46 -22.60 -15.48
C LEU A 217 18.10 -22.88 -14.11
N SER A 218 19.25 -22.27 -13.84
CA SER A 218 19.93 -22.44 -12.55
C SER A 218 19.30 -21.56 -11.49
N ARG A 219 18.96 -22.08 -10.31
CA ARG A 219 18.49 -21.25 -9.20
C ARG A 219 19.63 -20.35 -8.68
N ILE A 220 19.33 -19.10 -8.32
CA ILE A 220 20.27 -18.24 -7.58
C ILE A 220 19.98 -18.44 -6.09
N ALA A 221 21.00 -18.83 -5.33
CA ALA A 221 20.95 -18.81 -3.87
C ALA A 221 21.15 -17.37 -3.38
N VAL A 222 20.13 -16.77 -2.78
CA VAL A 222 20.23 -15.49 -2.08
C VAL A 222 20.19 -15.78 -0.57
N GLY A 223 21.21 -15.34 0.17
CA GLY A 223 21.55 -15.89 1.50
C GLY A 223 20.80 -15.33 2.72
N GLY A 224 20.67 -16.19 3.75
CA GLY A 224 20.39 -15.90 5.16
C GLY A 224 19.94 -17.17 5.93
N PRO A 225 20.28 -17.38 7.22
CA PRO A 225 20.02 -18.65 7.95
C PRO A 225 18.52 -19.00 8.18
N SER A 226 17.60 -18.17 7.66
CA SER A 226 16.15 -18.37 7.68
C SER A 226 15.53 -18.53 6.27
N SER A 227 16.34 -18.58 5.21
CA SER A 227 15.89 -18.45 3.81
C SER A 227 15.58 -19.78 3.12
N GLN A 228 14.88 -20.71 3.77
CA GLN A 228 14.42 -21.91 3.06
C GLN A 228 13.33 -21.59 2.00
N LEU A 229 12.62 -20.46 2.12
CA LEU A 229 11.53 -20.05 1.21
C LEU A 229 11.54 -18.53 0.88
N GLY A 230 12.67 -17.84 1.02
CA GLY A 230 12.79 -16.41 0.67
C GLY A 230 13.57 -16.20 -0.63
N GLN A 231 12.93 -15.59 -1.63
CA GLN A 231 13.40 -15.32 -3.00
C GLN A 231 13.57 -16.56 -3.89
N LEU A 232 12.52 -16.87 -4.64
CA LEU A 232 12.62 -17.72 -5.82
C LEU A 232 13.28 -16.91 -6.95
N CYS A 233 14.61 -16.97 -7.01
CA CYS A 233 15.42 -16.36 -8.05
C CYS A 233 16.11 -17.43 -8.88
N TYR A 234 16.34 -17.17 -10.15
CA TYR A 234 17.09 -18.08 -11.02
C TYR A 234 18.15 -17.29 -11.81
N ARG A 235 18.90 -17.91 -12.73
CA ARG A 235 19.74 -17.28 -13.77
C ARG A 235 19.14 -17.49 -15.18
N VAL A 236 18.74 -16.41 -15.87
CA VAL A 236 18.06 -16.44 -17.18
C VAL A 236 19.10 -16.26 -18.25
N ARG A 237 18.93 -16.96 -19.37
CA ARG A 237 19.73 -16.77 -20.57
C ARG A 237 19.18 -15.56 -21.34
N ARG A 238 20.06 -14.89 -22.10
CA ARG A 238 19.64 -13.79 -22.99
C ARG A 238 18.57 -14.31 -23.96
N GLY A 239 17.46 -13.56 -24.10
CA GLY A 239 16.35 -13.92 -24.99
C GLY A 239 15.30 -14.86 -24.37
N PHE A 240 15.46 -15.29 -23.12
CA PHE A 240 14.40 -16.03 -22.43
C PHE A 240 13.17 -15.13 -22.17
N SER A 241 11.99 -15.54 -22.63
CA SER A 241 10.75 -14.78 -22.53
C SER A 241 9.56 -15.58 -21.97
N SER A 242 9.75 -16.88 -21.67
CA SER A 242 8.70 -17.78 -21.19
C SER A 242 8.40 -17.61 -19.69
N PHE A 243 8.09 -16.39 -19.26
CA PHE A 243 7.67 -16.11 -17.89
C PHE A 243 6.17 -16.37 -17.73
N PRO A 244 5.74 -17.14 -16.71
CA PRO A 244 4.32 -17.34 -16.48
C PRO A 244 3.71 -16.04 -15.93
N ASN A 245 2.55 -15.65 -16.44
CA ASN A 245 1.78 -14.58 -15.82
C ASN A 245 1.28 -15.02 -14.44
N MET A 246 1.05 -14.06 -13.56
CA MET A 246 0.42 -14.30 -12.27
C MET A 246 -0.76 -13.34 -12.11
N THR A 247 -1.85 -13.83 -11.53
CA THR A 247 -3.05 -13.02 -11.30
C THR A 247 -3.52 -13.20 -9.87
N LEU A 248 -3.72 -12.10 -9.17
CA LEU A 248 -4.41 -12.07 -7.88
C LEU A 248 -5.90 -11.84 -8.14
N HIS A 249 -6.73 -12.81 -7.74
CA HIS A 249 -8.17 -12.76 -7.96
C HIS A 249 -8.86 -12.11 -6.78
N PHE A 250 -9.17 -10.82 -6.90
CA PHE A 250 -9.95 -10.12 -5.89
C PHE A 250 -11.45 -10.30 -6.12
N GLN A 251 -12.25 -10.10 -5.08
CA GLN A 251 -13.69 -10.02 -5.23
C GLN A 251 -14.06 -8.83 -6.13
N GLY A 252 -14.51 -9.13 -7.34
CA GLY A 252 -14.95 -8.15 -8.34
C GLY A 252 -13.88 -7.70 -9.36
N ALA A 253 -12.64 -8.20 -9.27
CA ALA A 253 -11.57 -7.82 -10.19
C ALA A 253 -10.39 -8.79 -10.21
N ASN A 254 -9.67 -8.82 -11.34
CA ASN A 254 -8.44 -9.57 -11.50
C ASN A 254 -7.26 -8.60 -11.60
N PHE A 255 -6.26 -8.77 -10.74
CA PHE A 255 -5.05 -7.97 -10.77
C PHE A 255 -3.90 -8.78 -11.35
N GLU A 256 -3.44 -8.41 -12.54
CA GLU A 256 -2.31 -9.06 -13.19
C GLU A 256 -1.00 -8.54 -12.63
N VAL A 257 -0.22 -9.45 -12.04
CA VAL A 257 1.12 -9.19 -11.54
C VAL A 257 2.07 -9.34 -12.71
N ARG A 258 2.58 -8.20 -13.19
CA ARG A 258 3.61 -8.18 -14.23
C ARG A 258 4.96 -8.51 -13.60
N SER A 259 5.68 -9.43 -14.22
CA SER A 259 7.05 -9.78 -13.85
C SER A 259 7.91 -9.79 -15.11
N ASP A 260 8.76 -8.79 -15.23
CA ASP A 260 9.84 -8.70 -16.22
C ASP A 260 11.20 -9.14 -15.63
N GLN A 261 11.23 -9.37 -14.32
CA GLN A 261 12.37 -9.84 -13.58
C GLN A 261 12.10 -11.24 -13.00
N PHE A 262 13.18 -11.89 -12.61
CA PHE A 262 13.21 -13.33 -12.41
C PHE A 262 13.61 -13.73 -10.98
N CYS A 263 13.46 -12.76 -10.09
CA CYS A 263 13.31 -12.96 -8.67
C CYS A 263 11.85 -12.75 -8.31
N LEU A 264 11.22 -13.75 -7.71
CA LEU A 264 9.92 -13.58 -7.08
C LEU A 264 10.07 -12.61 -5.91
N THR A 265 9.69 -11.35 -6.14
CA THR A 265 9.62 -10.29 -5.11
C THR A 265 8.32 -10.43 -4.29
N MET A 266 8.01 -11.66 -3.90
CA MET A 266 6.92 -12.03 -3.01
C MET A 266 7.49 -12.98 -1.95
N PHE A 267 7.29 -12.66 -0.69
CA PHE A 267 7.85 -13.40 0.45
C PHE A 267 6.74 -14.09 1.24
N THR A 268 7.09 -15.06 2.08
CA THR A 268 6.11 -15.72 2.96
C THR A 268 5.89 -14.92 4.26
N LYS A 269 4.64 -14.86 4.74
CA LYS A 269 4.29 -14.35 6.06
C LYS A 269 3.01 -15.00 6.57
N ASP A 270 3.06 -15.49 7.81
CA ASP A 270 1.90 -16.16 8.42
C ASP A 270 0.68 -15.23 8.54
N ARG A 271 -0.49 -15.75 8.15
CA ARG A 271 -1.82 -15.11 8.21
C ARG A 271 -1.95 -13.74 7.55
N MET A 272 -0.98 -13.33 6.74
CA MET A 272 -0.95 -11.99 6.16
C MET A 272 -0.55 -12.03 4.69
N THR A 273 -1.32 -11.34 3.87
CA THR A 273 -1.01 -11.11 2.45
C THR A 273 -0.95 -9.61 2.20
N ILE A 274 0.10 -9.14 1.52
CA ILE A 274 0.38 -7.75 1.20
C ILE A 274 0.80 -7.66 -0.27
N VAL A 275 0.14 -6.82 -1.06
CA VAL A 275 0.67 -6.35 -2.35
C VAL A 275 1.50 -5.10 -2.08
N GLY A 276 2.83 -5.24 -2.19
CA GLY A 276 3.80 -4.19 -1.94
C GLY A 276 4.03 -3.26 -3.14
N ALA A 277 4.80 -2.20 -2.92
CA ALA A 277 5.11 -1.17 -3.90
C ALA A 277 5.65 -1.71 -5.23
N PHE A 278 6.51 -2.74 -5.22
CA PHE A 278 7.06 -3.34 -6.43
C PHE A 278 5.96 -3.86 -7.37
N GLN A 279 4.97 -4.57 -6.84
CA GLN A 279 3.86 -5.08 -7.64
C GLN A 279 2.84 -3.99 -8.02
N GLN A 280 2.87 -2.83 -7.37
CA GLN A 280 1.98 -1.71 -7.68
C GLN A 280 2.55 -0.74 -8.73
N GLN A 281 3.79 -0.95 -9.19
CA GLN A 281 4.42 -0.10 -10.21
C GLN A 281 3.64 -0.13 -11.53
N ASN A 282 3.61 1.00 -12.23
CA ASN A 282 2.92 1.18 -13.52
C ASN A 282 1.41 0.86 -13.49
N VAL A 283 0.82 0.83 -12.30
CA VAL A 283 -0.61 0.67 -12.08
C VAL A 283 -1.10 1.86 -11.28
N ARG A 284 -2.15 2.50 -11.77
CA ARG A 284 -2.82 3.55 -11.04
C ARG A 284 -3.84 2.93 -10.10
N PHE A 285 -3.64 3.12 -8.81
CA PHE A 285 -4.63 2.78 -7.79
C PHE A 285 -5.43 4.02 -7.40
N VAL A 286 -6.76 3.90 -7.39
CA VAL A 286 -7.68 4.93 -6.92
C VAL A 286 -8.42 4.41 -5.71
N ASN A 287 -8.26 5.11 -4.59
CA ASN A 287 -8.95 4.81 -3.35
C ASN A 287 -10.20 5.66 -3.25
N ASP A 288 -11.36 5.04 -3.44
CA ASP A 288 -12.66 5.67 -3.26
C ASP A 288 -13.18 5.38 -1.85
N ILE A 289 -12.83 6.26 -0.91
CA ILE A 289 -13.14 6.08 0.51
C ILE A 289 -14.66 6.16 0.74
N CYS A 290 -15.35 7.04 0.01
CA CYS A 290 -16.79 7.22 0.12
C CYS A 290 -17.56 5.95 -0.25
N ASN A 291 -17.15 5.29 -1.33
CA ASN A 291 -17.79 4.05 -1.79
C ASN A 291 -17.13 2.78 -1.24
N GLN A 292 -16.13 2.92 -0.37
CA GLN A 292 -15.32 1.82 0.17
C GLN A 292 -14.69 0.92 -0.91
N LYS A 293 -14.34 1.49 -2.07
CA LYS A 293 -13.81 0.76 -3.23
C LYS A 293 -12.34 1.08 -3.49
N VAL A 294 -11.66 0.12 -4.11
CA VAL A 294 -10.37 0.36 -4.77
C VAL A 294 -10.55 0.07 -6.25
N LEU A 295 -10.13 1.02 -7.09
CA LEU A 295 -10.07 0.84 -8.53
C LEU A 295 -8.61 0.75 -8.92
N PHE A 296 -8.30 -0.10 -9.88
CA PHE A 296 -6.98 -0.12 -10.50
C PHE A 296 -7.08 -0.26 -12.01
N GLY A 297 -6.06 0.25 -12.69
CA GLY A 297 -5.89 0.13 -14.13
C GLY A 297 -4.44 0.45 -14.52
N LEU A 298 -4.00 -0.12 -15.65
CA LEU A 298 -2.71 0.24 -16.23
C LEU A 298 -2.71 1.73 -16.57
N GLU A 299 -1.65 2.41 -16.18
CA GLU A 299 -1.39 3.77 -16.64
C GLU A 299 -0.49 3.68 -17.86
N LEU A 300 -1.05 3.95 -19.05
CA LEU A 300 -0.26 4.13 -20.25
C LEU A 300 0.55 5.40 -20.06
N VAL A 301 1.85 5.27 -19.86
CA VAL A 301 2.77 6.40 -20.03
C VAL A 301 2.74 6.73 -21.51
N VAL A 302 2.01 7.80 -21.84
CA VAL A 302 2.11 8.40 -23.17
C VAL A 302 3.37 9.26 -23.12
N ASP A 303 4.43 8.76 -23.73
CA ASP A 303 5.67 9.51 -23.97
C ASP A 303 5.40 10.79 -24.79
#